data_AF-N9RTM1-F1
#
_entry.id   AF-N9RTM1-F1
#
_cell.length_a   1.000
_cell.length_b   1.000
_cell.length_c   1.000
_cell.angle_alpha   90.00
_cell.angle_beta   90.00
_cell.angle_gamma   90.00
#
_symmetry.space_group_name_H-M   'P 1'
#
loop_
_entity.id
_entity.type
_entity.pdbx_description
1 polymer ?
#
loop_
_entity_poly.entity_id
_entity_poly.type
_entity_poly.pdbx_seq_one_letter_code
_entity_poly.pdbx_strand_id
1 'polypeptide(L)'
;MNKFNTFGILFISFLCTSCSNGQSAGQPSADTEGFIKKLNQQHRFKVHGCAINYNGTDLYMNSTVEPWIKALGKNYRKVDSTDGANLTNLYIYDDIGVRLVERKMISKLIVFDFV
;
A
#
# COMPACT_ATOMS: atom_id res chain seq x y z
N MET A 1 50.76 -8.88 -19.82
CA MET A 1 50.11 -8.17 -18.70
C MET A 1 48.93 -7.39 -19.25
N ASN A 2 47.72 -7.75 -18.85
CA ASN A 2 46.57 -6.86 -18.56
C ASN A 2 45.38 -7.76 -18.20
N LYS A 3 45.06 -7.77 -16.90
CA LYS A 3 43.89 -8.46 -16.31
C LYS A 3 42.65 -7.60 -16.58
N PHE A 4 41.59 -8.20 -17.11
CA PHE A 4 40.24 -7.69 -16.90
C PHE A 4 39.29 -8.85 -16.60
N ASN A 5 38.83 -8.84 -15.35
CA ASN A 5 37.78 -9.66 -14.78
C ASN A 5 36.48 -8.87 -14.91
N THR A 6 35.51 -9.37 -15.67
CA THR A 6 34.16 -8.80 -15.68
C THR A 6 33.15 -9.93 -15.62
N PHE A 7 32.71 -10.14 -14.38
CA PHE A 7 31.46 -10.75 -13.94
C PHE A 7 30.38 -10.88 -15.01
N GLY A 8 29.91 -12.12 -15.22
CA GLY A 8 28.64 -12.38 -15.88
C GLY A 8 27.50 -11.84 -15.02
N ILE A 9 26.85 -10.78 -15.50
CA ILE A 9 25.63 -10.27 -14.89
C ILE A 9 24.47 -11.07 -15.50
N LEU A 10 24.06 -12.08 -14.73
CA LEU A 10 22.84 -12.85 -14.90
C LEU A 10 21.64 -11.88 -14.88
N PHE A 11 20.98 -11.70 -16.03
CA PHE A 11 19.68 -11.05 -16.11
C PHE A 11 18.65 -11.90 -15.36
N ILE A 12 18.41 -11.60 -14.09
CA ILE A 12 17.29 -12.17 -13.33
C ILE A 12 16.05 -11.34 -13.68
N SER A 13 15.34 -11.80 -14.70
CA SER A 13 13.93 -11.49 -14.94
C SER A 13 13.12 -11.97 -13.73
N PHE A 14 12.79 -11.04 -12.82
CA PHE A 14 11.89 -11.29 -11.71
C PHE A 14 10.45 -11.33 -12.24
N LEU A 15 10.11 -12.41 -12.93
CA LEU A 15 8.73 -12.84 -13.12
C LEU A 15 8.25 -13.35 -11.76
N CYS A 16 7.45 -12.58 -11.05
CA CYS A 16 6.71 -13.08 -9.89
C CYS A 16 5.64 -14.08 -10.37
N THR A 17 6.06 -15.30 -10.68
CA THR A 17 5.17 -16.44 -10.89
C THR A 17 4.81 -17.06 -9.55
N SER A 18 3.50 -17.13 -9.30
CA SER A 18 2.81 -18.15 -8.50
C SER A 18 3.07 -18.18 -6.99
N CYS A 19 2.05 -17.78 -6.22
CA CYS A 19 1.88 -18.20 -4.83
C CYS A 19 1.78 -19.74 -4.80
N SER A 20 2.84 -20.41 -4.34
CA SER A 20 2.82 -21.84 -4.04
C SER A 20 2.65 -22.04 -2.53
N ASN A 21 1.59 -22.73 -2.14
CA ASN A 21 1.37 -23.19 -0.76
C ASN A 21 2.43 -24.23 -0.40
N GLY A 22 3.46 -23.81 0.34
CA GLY A 22 4.45 -24.68 0.97
C GLY A 22 4.20 -24.76 2.47
N GLN A 23 3.60 -25.86 2.92
CA GLN A 23 3.49 -26.24 4.31
C GLN A 23 4.89 -26.58 4.84
N SER A 24 5.44 -25.78 5.76
CA SER A 24 6.68 -26.10 6.46
C SER A 24 6.50 -25.83 7.95
N ALA A 25 6.58 -26.90 8.73
CA ALA A 25 6.66 -26.86 10.18
C ALA A 25 8.00 -26.21 10.58
N GLY A 26 7.93 -24.95 10.98
CA GLY A 26 9.06 -24.17 11.49
C GLY A 26 8.51 -23.06 12.36
N GLN A 27 9.11 -22.88 13.53
CA GLN A 27 8.75 -21.96 14.59
C GLN A 27 8.28 -20.58 14.08
N PRO A 28 7.35 -19.89 14.78
CA PRO A 28 6.88 -18.57 14.37
C PRO A 28 8.05 -17.57 14.43
N SER A 29 8.74 -17.41 13.31
CA SER A 29 9.71 -16.36 13.07
C SER A 29 8.97 -15.03 13.00
N ALA A 30 9.41 -14.08 13.81
CA ALA A 30 8.85 -12.72 13.98
C ALA A 30 8.87 -11.84 12.70
N ASP A 31 9.08 -12.42 11.53
CA ASP A 31 9.34 -11.75 10.26
C ASP A 31 8.14 -11.81 9.28
N THR A 32 6.94 -12.14 9.78
CA THR A 32 5.67 -12.02 9.01
C THR A 32 4.81 -10.85 9.48
N GLU A 33 5.34 -10.03 10.39
CA GLU A 33 4.62 -8.89 10.93
C GLU A 33 4.82 -7.69 10.02
N GLY A 34 3.86 -7.54 9.10
CA GLY A 34 3.64 -6.32 8.35
C GLY A 34 3.76 -5.07 9.23
N PHE A 35 4.25 -3.97 8.65
CA PHE A 35 4.50 -2.74 9.40
C PHE A 35 3.22 -2.23 10.10
N ILE A 36 3.28 -2.07 11.42
CA ILE A 36 2.21 -1.51 12.24
C ILE A 36 2.52 -0.05 12.54
N LYS A 37 1.89 0.88 11.83
CA LYS A 37 1.88 2.30 12.25
C LYS A 37 0.70 2.52 13.19
N LYS A 38 0.99 2.84 14.45
CA LYS A 38 -0.01 3.25 15.45
C LYS A 38 -0.01 4.78 15.53
N LEU A 39 -1.00 5.42 14.91
CA LEU A 39 -1.15 6.89 14.96
C LEU A 39 -1.74 7.35 16.29
N ASN A 40 -2.70 6.60 16.83
CA ASN A 40 -3.21 6.73 18.20
C ASN A 40 -3.79 5.36 18.68
N GLN A 41 -4.33 5.28 19.90
CA GLN A 41 -4.89 4.01 20.40
C GLN A 41 -6.16 3.55 19.66
N GLN A 42 -6.84 4.44 18.92
CA GLN A 42 -8.13 4.19 18.25
C GLN A 42 -7.97 3.75 16.78
N HIS A 43 -6.86 4.13 16.13
CA HIS A 43 -6.59 3.84 14.72
C HIS A 43 -5.38 2.93 14.57
N ARG A 44 -5.62 1.67 14.22
CA ARG A 44 -4.59 0.66 13.96
C ARG A 44 -4.60 0.27 12.49
N PHE A 45 -3.50 0.56 11.82
CA PHE A 45 -3.21 0.08 10.48
C PHE A 45 -2.20 -1.06 10.54
N LYS A 46 -2.45 -2.13 9.78
CA LYS A 46 -1.48 -3.20 9.53
C LYS A 46 -1.35 -3.41 8.03
N VAL A 47 -0.12 -3.41 7.53
CA VAL A 47 0.13 -3.57 6.09
C VAL A 47 0.58 -5.01 5.83
N HIS A 48 -0.24 -5.82 5.16
CA HIS A 48 0.08 -7.21 4.80
C HIS A 48 0.00 -7.39 3.28
N GLY A 49 1.17 -7.46 2.63
CA GLY A 49 1.24 -7.57 1.17
C GLY A 49 0.55 -6.39 0.47
N CYS A 50 -0.46 -6.68 -0.36
CA CYS A 50 -1.25 -5.66 -1.06
C CYS A 50 -2.47 -5.15 -0.26
N ALA A 51 -2.69 -5.69 0.94
CA ALA A 51 -3.81 -5.34 1.80
C ALA A 51 -3.35 -4.45 2.98
N ILE A 52 -4.16 -3.45 3.27
CA ILE A 52 -4.02 -2.56 4.41
C ILE A 52 -5.20 -2.83 5.32
N ASN A 53 -4.98 -3.50 6.44
CA ASN A 53 -6.01 -3.77 7.43
C ASN A 53 -6.17 -2.54 8.33
N TYR A 54 -7.39 -2.00 8.40
CA TYR A 54 -7.76 -0.95 9.32
C TYR A 54 -8.86 -1.44 10.25
N ASN A 55 -8.56 -1.52 11.55
CA ASN A 55 -9.49 -1.99 12.58
C ASN A 55 -10.23 -3.31 12.22
N GLY A 56 -9.54 -4.25 11.57
CA GLY A 56 -10.09 -5.55 11.18
C GLY A 56 -10.71 -5.60 9.77
N THR A 57 -10.79 -4.48 9.06
CA THR A 57 -11.26 -4.43 7.67
C THR A 57 -10.07 -4.36 6.71
N ASP A 58 -10.00 -5.31 5.77
CA ASP A 58 -8.97 -5.28 4.72
C ASP A 58 -9.33 -4.29 3.61
N LEU A 59 -8.42 -3.37 3.34
CA LEU A 59 -8.50 -2.38 2.28
C LEU A 59 -7.42 -2.67 1.25
N TYR A 60 -7.79 -2.69 -0.03
CA TYR A 60 -6.90 -3.09 -1.10
C TYR A 60 -6.46 -1.90 -1.93
N MET A 61 -5.16 -1.79 -2.20
CA MET A 61 -4.66 -0.87 -3.21
C MET A 61 -5.25 -1.22 -4.59
N ASN A 62 -5.37 -0.25 -5.50
CA ASN A 62 -6.00 -0.45 -6.81
C ASN A 62 -7.47 -0.93 -6.72
N SER A 63 -8.17 -0.64 -5.62
CA SER A 63 -9.64 -0.70 -5.53
C SER A 63 -10.24 0.69 -5.75
N THR A 64 -11.58 0.77 -5.81
CA THR A 64 -12.28 2.07 -5.81
C THR A 64 -12.09 2.75 -4.44
N VAL A 65 -12.36 4.05 -4.35
CA VAL A 65 -12.22 4.78 -3.07
C VAL A 65 -13.36 4.47 -2.09
N GLU A 66 -14.49 3.90 -2.53
CA GLU A 66 -15.67 3.69 -1.71
C GLU A 66 -15.46 2.78 -0.48
N PRO A 67 -14.78 1.61 -0.57
CA PRO A 67 -14.48 0.78 0.59
C PRO A 67 -13.62 1.51 1.62
N TRP A 68 -12.71 2.37 1.15
CA TRP A 68 -11.86 3.19 2.01
C TRP A 68 -12.66 4.23 2.78
N ILE A 69 -13.52 4.99 2.08
CA ILE A 69 -14.40 5.97 2.73
C ILE A 69 -15.35 5.29 3.72
N LYS A 70 -15.85 4.09 3.39
CA LYS A 70 -16.72 3.33 4.29
C LYS A 70 -16.00 2.92 5.58
N ALA A 71 -14.74 2.49 5.48
CA ALA A 71 -13.95 2.02 6.62
C ALA A 71 -13.38 3.18 7.47
N LEU A 72 -12.81 4.19 6.81
CA LEU A 72 -12.16 5.33 7.47
C LEU A 72 -13.17 6.39 7.93
N GLY A 73 -14.36 6.42 7.34
CA GLY A 73 -15.40 7.41 7.61
C GLY A 73 -15.40 8.58 6.62
N LYS A 74 -16.33 9.50 6.82
CA LYS A 74 -16.57 10.67 5.95
C LYS A 74 -15.87 11.94 6.43
N ASN A 75 -15.08 11.87 7.50
CA ASN A 75 -14.36 13.02 8.07
C ASN A 75 -13.07 13.36 7.30
N TYR A 76 -13.12 13.27 5.96
CA TYR A 76 -12.02 13.66 5.10
C TYR A 76 -12.27 15.03 4.49
N ARG A 77 -11.19 15.73 4.17
CA ARG A 77 -11.22 16.86 3.25
C ARG A 77 -10.84 16.38 1.86
N LYS A 78 -11.67 16.69 0.88
CA LYS A 78 -11.34 16.45 -0.53
C LYS A 78 -10.65 17.67 -1.09
N VAL A 79 -9.47 17.47 -1.66
CA VAL A 79 -8.72 18.52 -2.35
C VAL A 79 -8.74 18.21 -3.83
N ASP A 80 -9.21 19.18 -4.62
CA ASP A 80 -9.11 19.09 -6.07
C ASP A 80 -7.66 19.18 -6.50
N SER A 81 -7.29 18.38 -7.50
CA SER A 81 -5.91 18.26 -7.93
C SER A 81 -5.41 19.58 -8.54
N THR A 82 -4.22 20.00 -8.12
CA THR A 82 -3.56 21.22 -8.60
C THR A 82 -2.68 20.98 -9.83
N ASP A 83 -2.65 19.74 -10.34
CA ASP A 83 -1.81 19.29 -11.47
C ASP A 83 -2.23 19.86 -12.84
N GLY A 84 -3.12 20.85 -12.88
CA GLY A 84 -3.59 21.53 -14.10
C GLY A 84 -4.54 20.69 -14.97
N ALA A 85 -4.40 19.37 -14.94
CA ALA A 85 -5.25 18.42 -15.65
C ALA A 85 -6.35 17.80 -14.75
N ASN A 86 -6.33 18.12 -13.44
CA ASN A 86 -7.28 17.67 -12.43
C ASN A 86 -7.51 16.15 -12.46
N LEU A 87 -6.43 15.37 -12.64
CA LEU A 87 -6.52 13.93 -12.97
C LEU A 87 -6.74 13.04 -11.75
N THR A 88 -6.59 13.61 -10.55
CA THR A 88 -6.67 12.87 -9.29
C THR A 88 -7.69 13.49 -8.34
N ASN A 89 -8.23 12.67 -7.45
CA ASN A 89 -8.90 13.09 -6.24
C ASN A 89 -7.96 12.85 -5.06
N LEU A 90 -7.74 13.86 -4.23
CA LEU A 90 -6.98 13.76 -3.00
C LEU A 90 -7.92 13.76 -1.79
N TYR A 91 -7.86 12.72 -0.96
CA TYR A 91 -8.64 12.60 0.26
C TYR A 91 -7.68 12.66 1.45
N ILE A 92 -7.86 13.63 2.34
CA ILE A 92 -6.99 13.84 3.51
C ILE A 92 -7.82 13.65 4.77
N TYR A 93 -7.38 12.72 5.63
CA TYR A 93 -7.95 12.44 6.94
C TYR A 93 -6.99 12.96 8.01
N ASP A 94 -7.22 14.18 8.50
CA ASP A 94 -6.34 14.81 9.51
C ASP A 94 -6.42 14.14 10.88
N ASP A 95 -7.61 13.63 11.22
CA ASP A 95 -7.90 12.97 12.51
C ASP A 95 -7.10 11.67 12.69
N ILE A 96 -6.87 10.95 11.58
CA ILE A 96 -6.11 9.69 11.58
C ILE A 96 -4.76 9.80 10.86
N GLY A 97 -4.38 10.98 10.36
CA GLY A 97 -3.10 11.21 9.68
C GLY A 97 -2.90 10.34 8.44
N VAL A 98 -3.91 10.23 7.58
CA VAL A 98 -3.88 9.41 6.36
C VAL A 98 -4.26 10.23 5.14
N ARG A 99 -3.64 9.91 4.02
CA ARG A 99 -3.95 10.50 2.73
C ARG A 99 -4.12 9.42 1.67
N LEU A 100 -5.14 9.60 0.83
CA LEU A 100 -5.48 8.70 -0.28
C LEU A 100 -5.49 9.49 -1.58
N VAL A 101 -4.92 8.89 -2.64
CA VAL A 101 -4.99 9.45 -4.00
C VAL A 101 -5.72 8.48 -4.92
N GLU A 102 -6.79 8.94 -5.53
CA GLU A 102 -7.53 8.22 -6.56
C GLU A 102 -7.25 8.85 -7.93
N ARG A 103 -6.97 8.02 -8.93
CA ARG A 103 -6.88 8.45 -10.32
C ARG A 103 -8.28 8.46 -10.94
N LYS A 104 -8.79 9.63 -11.33
CA LYS A 104 -10.17 9.81 -11.83
C LYS A 104 -10.47 9.02 -13.09
N MET A 105 -9.51 8.97 -14.03
CA MET A 105 -9.71 8.31 -15.33
C MET A 105 -10.06 6.82 -15.20
N ILE A 106 -9.53 6.14 -14.19
CA ILE A 106 -9.71 4.69 -13.98
C ILE A 106 -10.46 4.36 -12.69
N SER A 107 -10.79 5.38 -11.87
CA SER A 107 -11.43 5.25 -10.55
C SER A 107 -10.71 4.26 -9.63
N LYS A 108 -9.38 4.33 -9.59
CA LYS A 108 -8.52 3.46 -8.78
C LYS A 108 -7.72 4.26 -7.78
N LEU A 109 -7.64 3.75 -6.56
CA LEU A 109 -6.73 4.25 -5.53
C LEU A 109 -5.30 3.84 -5.89
N ILE A 110 -4.44 4.84 -6.08
CA ILE A 110 -3.06 4.68 -6.53
C ILE A 110 -2.03 5.00 -5.45
N VAL A 111 -2.41 5.77 -4.42
CA VAL A 111 -1.54 6.10 -3.28
C VAL A 111 -2.33 5.98 -1.97
N PHE A 112 -1.67 5.37 -1.00
CA PHE A 112 -2.00 5.42 0.42
C PHE A 112 -0.72 5.84 1.14
N ASP A 113 -0.79 6.88 1.94
CA ASP A 113 0.33 7.29 2.78
C ASP A 113 -0.13 7.87 4.10
N PHE A 114 0.77 7.83 5.07
CA PHE A 114 0.58 8.45 6.36
C PHE A 114 1.17 9.85 6.35
N VAL A 115 0.43 10.83 6.86
CA VAL A 115 0.85 12.22 7.03
C VAL A 115 1.45 12.44 8.42
#